data_AF-A0A6V7UIM6-F1
#
_entry.id   AF-A0A6V7UIM6-F1
#
_cell.length_a   1.000
_cell.length_b   1.000
_cell.length_c   1.000
_cell.angle_alpha   90.00
_cell.angle_beta   90.00
_cell.angle_gamma   90.00
#
_symmetry.space_group_name_H-M   'P 1'
#
loop_
_entity.id
_entity.type
_entity.pdbx_description
1 polymer ?
#
loop_
_entity_poly.entity_id
_entity_poly.type
_entity_poly.pdbx_seq_one_letter_code
_entity_poly.pdbx_strand_id
1 'polypeptide(L)'
;MLVLQDLEEPSENIMATENMVVAYWERDCLGQGNLFLTDRQLIWINPTSRKGLRLPVPSIVVHAVSASNESFPEPCLFTLIDTSKAGIGVEYTPEPLDDDGEEIEENEDVKTDLFATLNKCQELNPEPEEMSDEDYDEDDEECHENGEVDHDEEMNGDQ
;
A
#
# COMPACT_ATOMS: atom_id res chain seq x y z
N MET A 1 -9.58 12.29 -12.63
CA MET A 1 -10.98 11.83 -12.41
C MET A 1 -11.02 10.30 -12.42
N LEU A 2 -11.72 9.70 -11.44
CA LEU A 2 -11.87 8.25 -11.32
C LEU A 2 -12.96 7.70 -12.26
N VAL A 3 -12.67 6.62 -13.00
CA VAL A 3 -13.66 5.91 -13.82
C VAL A 3 -14.11 4.62 -13.16
N LEU A 4 -15.38 4.55 -12.76
CA LEU A 4 -16.00 3.34 -12.20
C LEU A 4 -16.27 2.30 -13.31
N GLN A 5 -16.04 1.03 -12.97
CA GLN A 5 -16.22 -0.12 -13.86
C GLN A 5 -17.55 -0.81 -13.59
N ASP A 6 -18.12 -1.47 -14.59
CA ASP A 6 -19.27 -2.36 -14.38
C ASP A 6 -18.80 -3.63 -13.65
N LEU A 7 -19.37 -3.88 -12.47
CA LEU A 7 -18.96 -4.97 -11.58
C LEU A 7 -20.16 -5.79 -11.12
N GLU A 8 -19.92 -7.08 -10.94
CA GLU A 8 -20.86 -8.01 -10.32
C GLU A 8 -20.44 -8.31 -8.89
N GLU A 9 -21.43 -8.64 -8.05
CA GLU A 9 -21.18 -9.02 -6.66
C GLU A 9 -20.38 -10.33 -6.64
N PRO A 10 -19.30 -10.42 -5.86
CA PRO A 10 -18.54 -11.66 -5.75
C PRO A 10 -19.40 -12.76 -5.13
N SER A 11 -19.27 -13.98 -5.64
CA SER A 11 -20.02 -15.15 -5.16
C SER A 11 -19.17 -16.11 -4.31
N GLU A 12 -17.85 -15.96 -4.29
CA GLU A 12 -16.90 -16.87 -3.64
C GLU A 12 -15.82 -16.10 -2.88
N ASN A 13 -15.20 -16.76 -1.91
CA ASN A 13 -14.08 -16.25 -1.11
C ASN A 13 -14.36 -14.91 -0.39
N ILE A 14 -15.62 -14.62 -0.09
CA ILE A 14 -16.03 -13.44 0.68
C ILE A 14 -15.58 -13.63 2.13
N MET A 15 -14.77 -12.71 2.62
CA MET A 15 -14.30 -12.66 3.99
C MET A 15 -15.10 -11.69 4.85
N ALA A 16 -15.50 -10.54 4.28
CA ALA A 16 -16.39 -9.58 4.93
C ALA A 16 -17.31 -8.88 3.91
N THR A 17 -18.49 -8.47 4.37
CA THR A 17 -19.46 -7.71 3.57
C THR A 17 -20.05 -6.60 4.41
N GLU A 18 -19.98 -5.38 3.91
CA GLU A 18 -20.56 -4.20 4.54
C GLU A 18 -21.54 -3.51 3.58
N ASN A 19 -22.78 -3.33 4.03
CA ASN A 19 -23.83 -2.71 3.23
C ASN A 19 -23.95 -1.22 3.55
N MET A 20 -24.48 -0.44 2.62
CA MET A 20 -24.72 1.01 2.80
C MET A 20 -23.43 1.80 3.10
N VAL A 21 -22.31 1.36 2.52
CA VAL A 21 -21.01 2.04 2.61
C VAL A 21 -20.96 3.17 1.61
N VAL A 22 -20.71 4.38 2.07
CA VAL A 22 -20.43 5.53 1.20
C VAL A 22 -18.95 5.53 0.86
N ALA A 23 -18.63 5.51 -0.44
CA ALA A 23 -17.25 5.55 -0.91
C ALA A 23 -16.88 6.96 -1.35
N TYR A 24 -15.66 7.36 -1.02
CA TYR A 24 -15.04 8.61 -1.46
C TYR A 24 -13.75 8.28 -2.21
N TRP A 25 -13.51 8.99 -3.31
CA TRP A 25 -12.20 9.02 -3.96
C TRP A 25 -11.64 10.42 -3.77
N GLU A 26 -10.56 10.54 -3.00
CA GLU A 26 -10.04 11.84 -2.58
C GLU A 26 -11.14 12.68 -1.90
N ARG A 27 -11.67 13.70 -2.58
CA ARG A 27 -12.77 14.55 -2.10
C ARG A 27 -14.11 14.29 -2.79
N ASP A 28 -14.13 13.43 -3.82
CA ASP A 28 -15.31 13.14 -4.61
C ASP A 28 -16.13 12.00 -3.98
N CYS A 29 -17.39 12.30 -3.66
CA CYS A 29 -18.34 11.29 -3.20
C CYS A 29 -18.79 10.42 -4.38
N LEU A 30 -18.45 9.13 -4.35
CA LEU A 30 -18.87 8.14 -5.35
C LEU A 30 -20.31 7.65 -5.12
N GLY A 31 -20.85 7.94 -3.93
CA GLY A 31 -22.20 7.59 -3.50
C GLY A 31 -22.23 6.41 -2.53
N GLN A 32 -23.43 5.91 -2.26
CA GLN A 32 -23.68 4.78 -1.37
C GLN A 32 -23.68 3.46 -2.16
N GLY A 33 -23.03 2.44 -1.61
CA GLY A 33 -22.91 1.12 -2.21
C GLY A 33 -22.70 0.01 -1.18
N ASN A 34 -22.35 -1.17 -1.68
CA ASN A 34 -22.00 -2.33 -0.86
C ASN A 34 -20.52 -2.65 -1.07
N LEU A 35 -19.83 -2.90 0.04
CA LEU A 35 -18.43 -3.27 0.09
C LEU A 35 -18.32 -4.77 0.34
N PHE A 36 -17.48 -5.42 -0.43
CA PHE A 36 -17.15 -6.84 -0.33
C PHE A 36 -15.65 -6.97 -0.23
N LEU A 37 -15.16 -7.62 0.81
CA LEU A 37 -13.76 -7.98 0.95
C LEU A 37 -13.63 -9.47 0.70
N THR A 38 -12.88 -9.85 -0.32
CA THR A 38 -12.45 -11.22 -0.56
C THR A 38 -11.02 -11.43 -0.08
N ASP A 39 -10.55 -12.67 -0.12
CA ASP A 39 -9.16 -13.03 0.18
C ASP A 39 -8.13 -12.27 -0.69
N ARG A 40 -8.51 -11.78 -1.88
CA ARG A 40 -7.60 -11.13 -2.82
C ARG A 40 -7.98 -9.72 -3.22
N GLN A 41 -9.22 -9.29 -3.01
CA GLN A 41 -9.74 -8.04 -3.56
C GLN A 41 -10.73 -7.38 -2.62
N LEU A 42 -10.63 -6.06 -2.50
CA LEU A 42 -11.66 -5.19 -1.93
C LEU A 42 -12.50 -4.62 -3.08
N ILE A 43 -13.82 -4.83 -3.03
CA ILE A 43 -14.74 -4.50 -4.11
C ILE A 43 -15.85 -3.63 -3.54
N TRP A 44 -16.08 -2.45 -4.10
CA TRP A 44 -17.24 -1.64 -3.77
C TRP A 44 -18.12 -1.47 -5.01
N ILE A 45 -19.43 -1.69 -4.86
CA ILE A 45 -20.40 -1.65 -5.96
C ILE A 45 -21.61 -0.82 -5.55
N ASN A 46 -21.99 0.12 -6.42
CA ASN A 46 -23.26 0.82 -6.29
C ASN A 46 -24.41 -0.09 -6.79
N PRO A 47 -25.40 -0.45 -5.93
CA PRO A 47 -26.42 -1.45 -6.27
C PRO A 47 -27.39 -0.97 -7.36
N THR A 48 -27.55 0.34 -7.55
CA THR A 48 -28.46 0.91 -8.55
C THR A 48 -27.81 0.97 -9.92
N SER A 49 -26.56 1.41 -10.01
CA SER A 49 -25.86 1.58 -11.28
C SER A 49 -25.03 0.36 -11.71
N ARG A 50 -24.78 -0.59 -10.81
CA ARG A 50 -23.82 -1.71 -10.97
C ARG A 50 -22.38 -1.26 -11.26
N LYS A 51 -22.10 0.04 -11.10
CA LYS A 51 -20.76 0.59 -11.24
C LYS A 51 -20.04 0.53 -9.91
N GLY A 52 -18.75 0.29 -9.95
CA GLY A 52 -17.94 0.12 -8.76
C GLY A 52 -16.45 0.22 -9.01
N LEU A 53 -15.70 -0.08 -7.96
CA LEU A 53 -14.24 -0.13 -7.95
C LEU A 53 -13.80 -1.48 -7.38
N ARG A 54 -12.72 -2.02 -7.94
CA ARG A 54 -12.03 -3.18 -7.39
C ARG A 54 -10.59 -2.80 -7.07
N LEU A 55 -10.12 -3.22 -5.92
CA LEU A 55 -8.79 -2.99 -5.44
C LEU A 55 -8.19 -4.35 -5.11
N PRO A 56 -7.20 -4.84 -5.87
CA PRO A 56 -6.37 -5.95 -5.42
C PRO A 56 -5.80 -5.64 -4.03
N VAL A 57 -5.85 -6.61 -3.11
CA VAL A 57 -5.29 -6.44 -1.75
C VAL A 57 -3.82 -5.97 -1.80
N PRO A 58 -2.95 -6.50 -2.68
CA PRO A 58 -1.58 -5.99 -2.83
C PRO A 58 -1.46 -4.53 -3.29
N SER A 59 -2.52 -3.95 -3.88
CA SER A 59 -2.50 -2.54 -4.27
C SER A 59 -2.83 -1.59 -3.12
N ILE A 60 -3.28 -2.10 -1.97
CA ILE A 60 -3.58 -1.30 -0.78
C ILE A 60 -2.29 -1.16 0.03
N VAL A 61 -1.70 0.03 -0.01
CA VAL A 61 -0.42 0.35 0.65
C VAL A 61 -0.62 0.60 2.14
N VAL A 62 -1.66 1.37 2.48
CA VAL A 62 -2.03 1.69 3.87
C VAL A 62 -3.53 1.51 4.02
N HIS A 63 -3.97 0.96 5.14
CA HIS A 63 -5.35 1.04 5.56
C HIS A 63 -5.41 1.44 7.03
N ALA A 64 -6.36 2.29 7.39
CA ALA A 64 -6.52 2.81 8.74
C ALA A 64 -7.98 3.03 9.06
N VAL A 65 -8.35 2.90 10.34
CA VAL A 65 -9.66 3.31 10.83
C VAL A 65 -9.54 4.74 11.33
N SER A 66 -10.18 5.68 10.64
CA SER A 66 -10.29 7.06 11.11
C SER A 66 -11.39 7.17 12.17
N ALA A 67 -11.07 7.86 13.27
CA ALA A 67 -12.05 8.29 14.25
C ALA A 67 -13.04 9.29 13.64
N SER A 68 -14.20 9.43 14.27
CA SER A 68 -15.21 10.39 13.83
C SER A 68 -14.72 11.82 14.01
N ASN A 69 -14.92 12.65 12.97
CA ASN A 69 -14.63 14.09 12.99
C ASN A 69 -15.83 14.86 12.40
N GLU A 70 -15.80 16.20 12.41
CA GLU A 70 -16.88 17.06 11.87
C GLU A 70 -17.23 16.72 10.40
N SER A 71 -16.26 16.26 9.61
CA SER A 71 -16.46 15.85 8.21
C SER A 71 -17.00 14.42 8.06
N PHE A 72 -16.67 13.53 9.01
CA PHE A 72 -17.08 12.13 9.02
C PHE A 72 -17.54 11.75 10.43
N PRO A 73 -18.81 12.00 10.78
CA PRO A 73 -19.30 11.82 12.15
C PRO A 73 -19.38 10.34 12.57
N GLU A 74 -19.25 9.42 11.62
CA GLU A 74 -19.09 7.99 11.85
C GLU A 74 -17.63 7.60 11.58
N PRO A 75 -17.05 6.64 12.33
CA PRO A 75 -15.71 6.15 12.04
C PRO A 75 -15.63 5.71 10.57
N CYS A 76 -14.48 5.80 9.89
CA CYS A 76 -14.38 5.39 8.48
C CYS A 76 -13.10 4.61 8.18
N LEU A 77 -13.13 3.77 7.14
CA LEU A 77 -11.93 3.08 6.67
C LEU A 77 -11.27 3.97 5.62
N PHE A 78 -10.05 4.42 5.90
CA PHE A 78 -9.19 5.11 4.97
C PHE A 78 -8.23 4.11 4.31
N THR A 79 -8.03 4.23 3.00
CA THR A 79 -7.07 3.40 2.27
C THR A 79 -6.22 4.25 1.33
N LEU A 80 -4.91 4.08 1.42
CA LEU A 80 -3.95 4.56 0.42
C LEU A 80 -3.69 3.43 -0.56
N ILE A 81 -3.79 3.71 -1.85
CA ILE A 81 -3.59 2.69 -2.89
C ILE A 81 -2.49 3.06 -3.87
N ASP A 82 -1.77 2.04 -4.33
CA ASP A 82 -0.88 2.12 -5.47
C ASP A 82 -1.70 1.96 -6.76
N THR A 83 -1.95 3.09 -7.42
CA THR A 83 -2.72 3.13 -8.67
C THR A 83 -2.07 2.35 -9.81
N SER A 84 -0.75 2.15 -9.79
CA SER A 84 -0.02 1.36 -10.80
C SER A 84 -0.35 -0.12 -10.70
N LYS A 85 -0.56 -0.62 -9.47
CA LYS A 85 -0.94 -2.01 -9.17
C LYS A 85 -2.45 -2.24 -9.19
N ALA A 86 -3.24 -1.19 -8.94
CA ALA A 86 -4.69 -1.32 -8.81
C ALA A 86 -5.44 -1.43 -10.16
N GLY A 87 -4.83 -1.00 -11.28
CA GLY A 87 -5.45 -1.07 -12.61
C GLY A 87 -6.70 -0.20 -12.74
N ILE A 88 -6.77 0.89 -11.97
CA ILE A 88 -7.91 1.81 -11.95
C ILE A 88 -7.69 2.90 -12.99
N GLY A 89 -8.74 3.23 -13.75
CA GLY A 89 -8.72 4.35 -14.69
C GLY A 89 -8.76 5.69 -13.97
N VAL A 90 -7.62 6.14 -13.47
CA VAL A 90 -7.44 7.46 -12.85
C VAL A 90 -6.64 8.35 -13.81
N GLU A 91 -7.23 9.47 -14.23
CA GLU A 91 -6.45 10.57 -14.79
C GLU A 91 -5.77 11.30 -13.62
N TYR A 92 -4.46 11.09 -13.46
CA TYR A 92 -3.65 11.62 -12.37
C TYR A 92 -3.30 13.10 -12.58
N THR A 93 -3.66 13.94 -11.62
CA THR A 93 -3.11 15.30 -11.45
C THR A 93 -2.47 15.35 -10.07
N PRO A 94 -1.12 15.42 -9.96
CA PRO A 94 -0.47 15.48 -8.67
C PRO A 94 -0.83 16.80 -7.98
N GLU A 95 -1.65 16.73 -6.94
CA GLU A 95 -1.74 17.80 -5.94
C GLU A 95 -0.88 17.41 -4.73
N PRO A 96 -0.10 18.35 -4.16
CA PRO A 96 0.63 18.08 -2.94
C PRO A 96 -0.36 17.76 -1.82
N LEU A 97 -0.27 16.57 -1.26
CA LEU A 97 -0.94 16.23 -0.01
C LEU A 97 -0.14 16.92 1.11
N ASP A 98 -0.76 17.89 1.77
CA ASP A 98 -0.29 18.35 3.09
C ASP A 98 -0.57 17.19 4.06
N ASP A 99 0.46 16.41 4.35
CA ASP A 99 0.44 15.28 5.29
C ASP A 99 0.65 15.82 6.71
N ASP A 100 -0.42 16.31 7.34
CA ASP A 100 -0.48 16.53 8.78
C ASP A 100 -0.91 15.22 9.45
N GLY A 101 0.05 14.30 9.57
CA GLY A 101 -0.13 13.01 10.23
C GLY A 101 -0.60 13.16 11.68
N GLU A 102 -1.91 13.18 11.89
CA GLU A 102 -2.53 12.94 13.19
C GLU A 102 -2.60 11.43 13.45
N GLU A 103 -2.01 11.03 14.57
CA GLU A 103 -2.02 9.68 15.10
C GLU A 103 -3.45 9.34 15.56
N ILE A 104 -4.08 8.37 14.90
CA ILE A 104 -5.50 8.06 15.12
C ILE A 104 -5.65 7.02 16.24
N GLU A 105 -6.44 7.36 17.26
CA GLU A 105 -6.80 6.48 18.36
C GLU A 105 -7.89 5.47 17.93
N GLU A 106 -7.64 4.18 18.18
CA GLU A 106 -8.49 3.06 17.77
C GLU A 106 -9.84 3.11 18.52
N ASN A 107 -10.95 3.35 17.79
CA ASN A 107 -12.29 3.18 18.34
C ASN A 107 -12.87 1.81 17.95
N GLU A 108 -13.18 1.02 18.98
CA GLU A 108 -13.73 -0.34 18.91
C GLU A 108 -15.23 -0.33 18.54
N ASP A 109 -15.64 -1.16 17.57
CA ASP A 109 -16.76 -2.13 17.73
C ASP A 109 -17.38 -2.60 16.39
N VAL A 110 -17.16 -1.91 15.25
CA VAL A 110 -17.72 -2.38 13.94
C VAL A 110 -16.73 -2.28 12.78
N LYS A 111 -15.92 -1.21 12.69
CA LYS A 111 -14.90 -1.06 11.64
C LYS A 111 -13.58 -1.76 11.96
N THR A 112 -13.43 -2.19 13.22
CA THR A 112 -12.35 -3.05 13.69
C THR A 112 -12.36 -4.39 12.96
N ASP A 113 -13.54 -4.94 12.66
CA ASP A 113 -13.66 -6.22 11.97
C ASP A 113 -13.20 -6.14 10.52
N LEU A 114 -13.55 -5.08 9.79
CA LEU A 114 -13.10 -4.90 8.40
C LEU A 114 -11.60 -4.62 8.34
N PHE A 115 -11.08 -3.82 9.27
CA PHE A 115 -9.63 -3.58 9.42
C PHE A 115 -8.87 -4.88 9.72
N ALA A 116 -9.30 -5.65 10.72
CA ALA A 116 -8.68 -6.92 11.07
C ALA A 116 -8.78 -7.94 9.93
N THR A 117 -9.91 -7.98 9.21
CA THR A 117 -10.09 -8.85 8.05
C THR A 117 -9.15 -8.44 6.92
N LEU A 118 -8.97 -7.14 6.68
CA LEU A 118 -8.06 -6.64 5.66
C LEU A 118 -6.59 -6.93 5.99
N ASN A 119 -6.18 -6.78 7.25
CA ASN A 119 -4.87 -7.24 7.74
C ASN A 119 -4.63 -8.72 7.42
N LYS A 120 -5.62 -9.57 7.74
CA LYS A 120 -5.53 -11.00 7.43
C LYS A 120 -5.44 -11.27 5.93
N CYS A 121 -6.13 -10.48 5.10
CA CYS A 121 -6.00 -10.59 3.64
C CYS A 121 -4.58 -10.21 3.20
N GLN A 122 -3.98 -9.16 3.76
CA GLN A 122 -2.60 -8.77 3.42
C GLN A 122 -1.59 -9.87 3.79
N GLU A 123 -1.75 -10.55 4.92
CA GLU A 123 -0.93 -11.71 5.29
C GLU A 123 -1.02 -12.88 4.28
N LEU A 124 -2.18 -13.04 3.63
CA LEU A 124 -2.41 -14.07 2.61
C LEU A 124 -1.88 -13.69 1.22
N ASN A 125 -1.50 -12.42 1.02
CA ASN A 125 -1.04 -11.90 -0.26
C ASN A 125 0.31 -11.16 -0.12
N PRO A 126 1.39 -11.85 0.29
CA PRO A 126 2.72 -11.25 0.29
C PRO A 126 3.09 -10.82 -1.13
N GLU A 127 3.77 -9.69 -1.27
CA GLU A 127 4.33 -9.31 -2.57
C GLU A 127 5.32 -10.40 -3.02
N PRO A 128 5.34 -10.75 -4.31
CA PRO A 128 6.39 -11.61 -4.82
C PRO A 128 7.73 -10.96 -4.53
N GLU A 129 8.65 -11.68 -3.88
CA GLU A 129 10.02 -11.21 -3.72
C GLU A 129 10.56 -10.89 -5.12
N GLU A 130 10.79 -9.61 -5.40
CA GLU A 130 11.62 -9.22 -6.54
C GLU A 130 13.01 -9.77 -6.22
N MET A 131 13.31 -10.96 -6.75
CA MET A 131 14.65 -11.52 -6.74
C MET A 131 15.57 -10.48 -7.35
N SER A 132 16.26 -9.71 -6.51
CA SER A 132 17.37 -8.89 -6.92
C SER A 132 18.48 -9.86 -7.33
N ASP A 133 18.51 -10.21 -8.61
CA ASP A 133 19.62 -10.92 -9.25
C ASP A 133 20.85 -9.97 -9.31
N GLU A 134 21.33 -9.51 -8.14
CA GLU A 134 22.63 -8.89 -7.99
C GLU A 134 23.66 -10.00 -7.77
N ASP A 135 23.93 -10.76 -8.85
CA ASP A 135 25.17 -11.52 -8.98
C ASP A 135 26.31 -10.49 -9.07
N TYR A 136 26.89 -10.13 -7.92
CA TYR A 136 28.16 -9.42 -7.84
C TYR A 136 29.26 -10.35 -8.36
N ASP A 137 29.52 -10.33 -9.66
CA ASP A 137 30.79 -10.80 -10.23
C ASP A 137 31.88 -9.81 -9.76
N GLU A 138 32.49 -10.13 -8.62
CA GLU A 138 33.69 -9.46 -8.09
C GLU A 138 34.89 -9.88 -8.97
N ASP A 139 34.98 -9.30 -10.16
CA ASP A 139 36.10 -9.50 -11.08
C ASP A 139 37.36 -8.82 -10.50
N ASP A 140 38.29 -9.69 -10.12
CA ASP A 140 39.61 -9.50 -9.55
C ASP A 140 40.53 -8.73 -10.53
N GLU A 141 40.75 -7.43 -10.29
CA GLU A 141 41.77 -6.64 -11.02
C GLU A 141 43.01 -6.41 -10.13
N GLU A 142 43.85 -7.45 -10.10
CA GLU A 142 45.18 -7.50 -9.50
C GLU A 142 46.13 -6.45 -10.14
N CYS A 143 46.19 -5.25 -9.56
CA CYS A 143 47.15 -4.22 -9.97
C CYS A 143 48.57 -4.53 -9.45
N HIS A 144 49.28 -5.36 -10.20
CA HIS A 144 50.75 -5.44 -10.17
C HIS A 144 51.38 -4.10 -10.59
N GLU A 145 52.03 -3.36 -9.68
CA GLU A 145 53.15 -2.51 -10.06
C GLU A 145 54.30 -2.59 -9.05
N ASN A 146 55.42 -3.05 -9.58
CA ASN A 146 56.67 -3.36 -8.91
C ASN A 146 57.60 -2.15 -9.02
N GLY A 147 58.31 -1.79 -7.94
CA GLY A 147 59.31 -0.71 -8.03
C GLY A 147 60.01 -0.41 -6.71
N GLU A 148 60.88 -1.32 -6.28
CA GLU A 148 61.87 -1.16 -5.21
C GLU A 148 62.75 0.09 -5.46
N VAL A 149 62.96 0.93 -4.43
CA VAL A 149 64.21 1.69 -4.27
C VAL A 149 64.54 1.82 -2.78
N ASP A 150 65.57 1.08 -2.36
CA ASP A 150 66.31 1.22 -1.10
C ASP A 150 66.97 2.60 -0.95
N HIS A 151 66.95 3.18 0.26
CA HIS A 151 68.15 3.70 0.93
C HIS A 151 67.89 4.08 2.41
N ASP A 152 68.27 3.18 3.31
CA ASP A 152 69.33 3.33 4.33
C ASP A 152 69.29 4.47 5.39
N GLU A 153 69.18 4.02 6.65
CA GLU A 153 69.85 4.45 7.90
C GLU A 153 69.57 5.88 8.47
N GLU A 154 69.37 6.12 9.78
CA GLU A 154 70.15 5.71 10.94
C GLU A 154 69.37 5.85 12.28
N MET A 155 69.55 4.83 13.15
CA MET A 155 69.99 4.88 14.56
C MET A 155 69.16 5.48 15.72
N ASN A 156 69.04 4.59 16.72
CA ASN A 156 69.01 4.78 18.19
C ASN A 156 67.71 5.28 18.83
N GLY A 157 67.19 4.69 19.90
CA GLY A 157 67.74 3.70 20.83
C GLY A 157 66.92 3.83 22.12
N ASP A 158 66.35 2.71 22.55
CA ASP A 158 65.47 2.54 23.71
C ASP A 158 66.09 3.05 25.02
N GLN A 159 65.26 3.57 25.91
CA GLN A 159 65.61 3.85 27.31
C GLN A 159 64.52 3.35 28.25
#